data_AF-A0AAD8L014-F1
#
_entry.id   AF-A0AAD8L014-F1
#
_cell.length_a   1.000
_cell.length_b   1.000
_cell.length_c   1.000
_cell.angle_alpha   90.00
_cell.angle_beta   90.00
_cell.angle_gamma   90.00
#
_symmetry.space_group_name_H-M   'P 1'
#
loop_
_entity.id
_entity.type
_entity.pdbx_description
1 polymer ?
#
loop_
_entity_poly.entity_id
_entity_poly.type
_entity_poly.pdbx_seq_one_letter_code
_entity_poly.pdbx_strand_id
1 'polypeptide(L)'
;MQIQEFGNRFNEVSTNLLENMSGLNPCDRFAKFDISKIVAFSELYKDDFTIRERGCIEGELNVFYHTLREDDRFANLNGLCDLARLMVETGKHRSFPLAYRILKLALVLPVATATVERCFSKLKLAKTDLRNRMGDDFLNGALVCTVEKEIFDKVTDEDVMIRFQAMKERRGQIF
;
A
#
# COMPACT_ATOMS: atom_id res chain seq x y z
N MET A 1 -7.55 18.32 8.07
CA MET A 1 -8.43 17.39 8.80
C MET A 1 -8.09 15.92 8.54
N GLN A 2 -7.74 15.50 7.31
CA GLN A 2 -7.34 14.10 7.05
C GLN A 2 -6.04 13.67 7.75
N ILE A 3 -4.99 14.50 7.79
CA ILE A 3 -3.68 14.12 8.38
C ILE A 3 -3.76 13.82 9.89
N GLN A 4 -4.68 14.45 10.62
CA GLN A 4 -4.78 14.32 12.07
C GLN A 4 -5.52 13.04 12.50
N GLU A 5 -6.42 12.51 11.66
CA GLU A 5 -7.04 11.19 11.91
C GLU A 5 -6.07 10.03 11.61
N PHE A 6 -5.14 10.22 10.67
CA PHE A 6 -4.08 9.23 10.38
C PHE A 6 -3.13 9.05 11.58
N GLY A 7 -2.76 10.14 12.27
CA GLY A 7 -1.82 10.07 13.40
C GLY A 7 -2.26 9.19 14.57
N ASN A 8 -3.57 8.97 14.76
CA ASN A 8 -4.08 8.12 15.86
C ASN A 8 -4.18 6.63 15.49
N ARG A 9 -4.05 6.26 14.21
CA ARG A 9 -4.20 4.88 13.72
C ARG A 9 -2.89 4.21 13.31
N PHE A 10 -1.84 4.99 13.09
CA PHE A 10 -0.59 4.54 12.49
C PHE A 10 0.52 4.51 13.55
N ASN A 11 1.35 3.46 13.54
CA ASN A 11 2.56 3.42 14.37
C ASN A 11 3.56 4.49 13.92
N GLU A 12 4.57 4.80 14.75
CA GLU A 12 5.61 5.81 14.47
C GLU A 12 6.28 5.63 13.09
N VAL A 13 6.44 4.38 12.66
CA VAL A 13 7.01 4.03 11.34
C VAL A 13 6.13 4.50 10.18
N SER A 14 4.81 4.38 10.34
CA SER A 14 3.84 4.76 9.31
C SER A 14 3.62 6.27 9.25
N THR A 15 3.74 6.98 10.37
CA THR A 15 3.77 8.45 10.37
C THR A 15 5.04 8.98 9.70
N ASN A 16 6.20 8.36 9.97
CA ASN A 16 7.46 8.72 9.31
C ASN A 16 7.42 8.44 7.81
N LEU A 17 6.78 7.35 7.39
CA LEU A 17 6.58 7.00 5.98
C LEU A 17 5.76 8.07 5.23
N LEU A 18 4.62 8.49 5.79
CA LEU A 18 3.77 9.52 5.19
C LEU A 18 4.43 10.90 5.20
N GLU A 19 5.18 11.20 6.27
CA GLU A 19 5.94 12.44 6.36
C GLU A 19 7.04 12.48 5.28
N ASN A 20 7.80 11.40 5.12
CA ASN A 20 8.85 11.32 4.11
C ASN A 20 8.28 11.36 2.68
N MET A 21 7.13 10.71 2.46
CA MET A 21 6.40 10.78 1.19
C MET A 21 5.96 12.20 0.83
N SER A 22 5.70 13.07 1.82
CA SER A 22 5.25 14.45 1.57
C SER A 22 6.28 15.30 0.79
N GLY A 23 7.56 14.90 0.81
CA GLY A 23 8.61 15.53 0.00
C GLY A 23 8.39 15.41 -1.51
N LEU A 24 7.55 14.48 -2.00
CA LEU A 24 7.23 14.36 -3.42
C LEU A 24 6.15 15.35 -3.90
N ASN A 25 5.59 16.16 -3.00
CA ASN A 25 4.41 16.97 -3.30
C ASN A 25 4.67 17.98 -4.44
N PRO A 26 3.96 17.85 -5.58
CA PRO A 26 4.17 18.72 -6.73
C PRO A 26 3.40 20.04 -6.65
N CYS A 27 2.50 20.20 -5.67
CA CYS A 27 1.69 21.42 -5.53
C CYS A 27 2.56 22.67 -5.38
N ASP A 28 2.00 23.81 -5.79
CA ASP A 28 2.64 25.13 -5.70
C ASP A 28 4.04 25.16 -6.34
N ARG A 29 4.19 24.56 -7.52
CA ARG A 29 5.48 24.39 -8.22
C ARG A 29 6.55 23.74 -7.34
N PHE A 30 6.21 22.59 -6.75
CA PHE A 30 7.12 21.81 -5.91
C PHE A 30 7.63 22.58 -4.67
N ALA A 31 6.79 23.44 -4.07
CA ALA A 31 7.18 24.28 -2.93
C ALA A 31 7.63 23.48 -1.69
N LYS A 32 7.11 22.24 -1.54
CA LYS A 32 7.43 21.33 -0.43
C LYS A 32 8.37 20.20 -0.85
N PHE A 33 9.03 20.35 -1.99
CA PHE A 33 9.95 19.32 -2.47
C PHE A 33 11.17 19.24 -1.57
N ASP A 34 11.43 18.05 -1.06
CA ASP A 34 12.47 17.82 -0.06
C ASP A 34 13.21 16.52 -0.38
N ILE A 35 14.42 16.66 -0.90
CA ILE A 35 15.24 15.53 -1.34
C ILE A 35 15.58 14.61 -0.16
N SER A 36 15.88 15.17 1.02
CA SER A 36 16.22 14.38 2.20
C SER A 36 15.04 13.51 2.64
N LYS A 37 13.82 14.06 2.61
CA LYS A 37 12.60 13.28 2.88
C LYS A 37 12.37 12.19 1.84
N ILE A 38 12.58 12.48 0.56
CA ILE A 38 12.39 11.48 -0.52
C ILE A 38 13.45 10.36 -0.43
N VAL A 39 14.69 10.69 -0.11
CA VAL A 39 15.76 9.71 0.12
C VAL A 39 15.41 8.84 1.32
N ALA A 40 14.97 9.44 2.44
CA ALA A 40 14.53 8.69 3.61
C ALA A 40 13.33 7.78 3.30
N PHE A 41 12.40 8.22 2.44
CA PHE A 41 11.32 7.37 1.94
C PHE A 41 11.86 6.18 1.14
N SER A 42 12.85 6.38 0.26
CA SER A 42 13.45 5.31 -0.55
C SER A 42 14.20 4.27 0.28
N GLU A 43 14.80 4.67 1.42
CA GLU A 43 15.48 3.74 2.32
C GLU A 43 14.51 2.77 3.03
N LEU A 44 13.24 3.15 3.20
CA LEU A 44 12.19 2.24 3.68
C LEU A 44 11.88 1.12 2.68
N TYR A 45 12.26 1.31 1.42
CA TYR A 45 12.12 0.37 0.31
C TYR A 45 13.47 0.00 -0.30
N LYS A 46 14.53 -0.07 0.51
CA LYS A 46 15.92 -0.30 0.03
C LYS A 46 16.08 -1.53 -0.86
N ASP A 47 15.20 -2.53 -0.73
CA ASP A 47 15.22 -3.77 -1.52
C ASP A 47 14.67 -3.58 -2.95
N ASP A 48 13.93 -2.50 -3.21
CA ASP A 48 13.46 -2.08 -4.54
C ASP A 48 14.55 -1.33 -5.35
N PHE A 49 15.74 -1.12 -4.75
CA PHE A 49 16.86 -0.40 -5.35
C PHE A 49 18.17 -1.17 -5.19
N THR A 50 18.97 -1.22 -6.25
CA THR A 50 20.35 -1.72 -6.17
C THR A 50 21.26 -0.77 -5.37
N ILE A 51 22.39 -1.27 -4.87
CA ILE A 51 23.39 -0.44 -4.16
C ILE A 51 23.82 0.76 -5.01
N ARG A 52 24.01 0.57 -6.32
CA ARG A 52 24.37 1.64 -7.25
C ARG A 52 23.25 2.66 -7.40
N GLU A 53 22.02 2.20 -7.60
CA GLU A 53 20.86 3.08 -7.72
C GLU A 53 20.70 3.94 -6.47
N ARG A 54 20.83 3.37 -5.27
CA ARG A 54 20.74 4.12 -4.00
C ARG A 54 21.74 5.28 -3.92
N GLY A 55 22.98 5.05 -4.38
CA GLY A 55 24.00 6.10 -4.47
C GLY A 55 23.72 7.19 -5.52
N CYS A 56 22.77 6.97 -6.43
CA CYS A 56 22.41 7.91 -7.50
C CYS A 56 21.08 8.64 -7.27
N ILE A 57 20.23 8.18 -6.33
CA ILE A 57 18.89 8.75 -6.09
C ILE A 57 18.96 10.26 -5.86
N GLU A 58 19.83 10.71 -4.96
CA GLU A 58 19.94 12.13 -4.61
C GLU A 58 20.34 12.99 -5.82
N GLY A 59 21.30 12.52 -6.62
CA GLY A 59 21.74 13.20 -7.84
C GLY A 59 20.62 13.29 -8.88
N GLU A 60 19.90 12.20 -9.11
CA GLU A 60 18.77 12.19 -10.05
C GLU A 60 17.63 13.11 -9.56
N LEU A 61 17.31 13.12 -8.27
CA LEU A 61 16.27 13.98 -7.68
C LEU A 61 16.59 15.47 -7.81
N ASN A 62 17.86 15.86 -7.69
CA ASN A 62 18.30 17.24 -7.92
C ASN A 62 18.00 17.68 -9.36
N VAL A 63 18.43 16.87 -10.35
CA VAL A 63 18.19 17.20 -11.78
C VAL A 63 16.69 17.16 -12.10
N PHE A 64 15.98 16.18 -11.54
CA PHE A 64 14.53 16.05 -11.67
C PHE A 64 13.80 17.32 -11.20
N TYR A 65 14.11 17.82 -10.00
CA TYR A 65 13.48 19.00 -9.44
C TYR A 65 13.62 20.23 -10.35
N HIS A 66 14.84 20.55 -10.76
CA HIS A 66 15.09 21.69 -11.65
C HIS A 66 14.41 21.51 -13.01
N THR A 67 14.51 20.33 -13.60
CA THR A 67 13.93 20.02 -14.91
C THR A 67 12.40 20.11 -14.93
N LEU A 68 11.73 19.70 -13.85
CA LEU A 68 10.28 19.79 -13.76
C LEU A 68 9.80 21.19 -13.40
N ARG A 69 10.53 21.90 -12.54
CA ARG A 69 10.14 23.25 -12.10
C ARG A 69 10.19 24.28 -13.23
N GLU A 70 11.08 24.09 -14.21
CA GLU A 70 11.20 24.93 -15.40
C GLU A 70 10.21 24.55 -16.52
N ASP A 71 9.58 23.38 -16.45
CA ASP A 71 8.62 22.92 -17.44
C ASP A 71 7.20 23.37 -17.05
N ASP A 72 6.66 24.38 -17.73
CA ASP A 72 5.36 24.98 -17.39
C ASP A 72 4.18 23.99 -17.43
N ARG A 73 4.33 22.83 -18.10
CA ARG A 73 3.33 21.75 -18.04
C ARG A 73 3.16 21.20 -16.62
N PHE A 74 4.19 21.29 -15.78
CA PHE A 74 4.20 20.83 -14.39
C PHE A 74 3.84 21.93 -13.39
N ALA A 75 3.46 23.12 -13.84
CA ALA A 75 3.24 24.26 -12.95
C ALA A 75 2.00 24.11 -12.04
N ASN A 76 0.94 23.45 -12.53
CA ASN A 76 -0.38 23.40 -11.87
C ASN A 76 -0.82 21.96 -11.59
N LEU A 77 -0.02 21.25 -10.77
CA LEU A 77 -0.30 19.87 -10.37
C LEU A 77 -1.08 19.83 -9.04
N ASN A 78 -2.15 19.04 -8.95
CA ASN A 78 -2.95 18.91 -7.71
C ASN A 78 -2.52 17.73 -6.82
N GLY A 79 -1.60 16.89 -7.30
CA GLY A 79 -1.09 15.77 -6.53
C GLY A 79 -0.21 14.82 -7.32
N LEU A 80 0.18 13.73 -6.67
CA LEU A 80 1.12 12.74 -7.19
C LEU A 80 0.59 11.99 -8.43
N CYS A 81 -0.72 11.80 -8.54
CA CYS A 81 -1.34 11.17 -9.71
C CYS A 81 -1.14 12.01 -10.97
N ASP A 82 -1.34 13.33 -10.87
CA ASP A 82 -1.15 14.25 -11.99
C ASP A 82 0.33 14.32 -12.40
N LEU A 83 1.23 14.35 -11.41
CA LEU A 83 2.67 14.28 -11.64
C LEU A 83 3.05 13.00 -12.42
N ALA A 84 2.60 11.83 -11.95
CA ALA A 84 2.91 10.56 -12.60
C ALA A 84 2.38 10.50 -14.03
N ARG A 85 1.14 10.97 -14.25
CA ARG A 85 0.53 11.05 -15.57
C ARG A 85 1.35 11.92 -16.51
N LEU A 86 1.69 13.15 -16.11
CA LEU A 86 2.49 14.05 -16.94
C LEU A 86 3.91 13.53 -17.19
N MET A 87 4.54 12.85 -16.21
CA MET A 87 5.84 12.21 -16.43
C MET A 87 5.78 11.13 -17.53
N VAL A 88 4.65 10.42 -17.65
CA VAL A 88 4.43 9.45 -18.72
C VAL A 88 4.20 10.15 -20.05
N GLU A 89 3.25 11.10 -20.10
CA GLU A 89 2.90 11.85 -21.31
C GLU A 89 4.09 12.61 -21.92
N THR A 90 4.96 13.17 -21.07
CA THR A 90 6.14 13.93 -21.49
C THR A 90 7.40 13.06 -21.70
N GLY A 91 7.32 11.75 -21.46
CA GLY A 91 8.45 10.83 -21.57
C GLY A 91 9.49 10.92 -20.43
N LYS A 92 9.32 11.85 -19.48
CA LYS A 92 10.27 12.08 -18.38
C LYS A 92 10.41 10.90 -17.42
N HIS A 93 9.44 9.98 -17.36
CA HIS A 93 9.55 8.71 -16.63
C HIS A 93 10.74 7.83 -17.08
N ARG A 94 11.23 8.01 -18.32
CA ARG A 94 12.43 7.31 -18.83
C ARG A 94 13.71 8.06 -18.53
N SER A 95 13.65 9.39 -18.50
CA SER A 95 14.77 10.27 -18.17
C SER A 95 15.11 10.24 -16.68
N PHE A 96 14.09 10.04 -15.82
CA PHE A 96 14.22 9.99 -14.37
C PHE A 96 13.61 8.69 -13.82
N PRO A 97 14.26 7.53 -14.09
CA PRO A 97 13.72 6.23 -13.73
C PRO A 97 13.68 5.97 -12.22
N LEU A 98 14.62 6.52 -11.43
CA LEU A 98 14.65 6.38 -9.97
C LEU A 98 13.58 7.24 -9.32
N ALA A 99 13.48 8.51 -9.71
CA ALA A 99 12.45 9.42 -9.22
C ALA A 99 11.05 8.88 -9.54
N TYR A 100 10.86 8.35 -10.76
CA TYR A 100 9.60 7.75 -11.16
C TYR A 100 9.28 6.45 -10.39
N ARG A 101 10.30 5.63 -10.06
CA ARG A 101 10.10 4.43 -9.24
C ARG A 101 9.64 4.80 -7.82
N ILE A 102 10.28 5.79 -7.21
CA ILE A 102 9.89 6.31 -5.89
C ILE A 102 8.45 6.86 -5.92
N LEU A 103 8.09 7.60 -6.97
CA LEU A 103 6.73 8.09 -7.17
C LEU A 103 5.70 6.95 -7.27
N LYS A 104 6.02 5.87 -7.98
CA LYS A 104 5.14 4.68 -8.05
C LYS A 104 4.96 4.03 -6.68
N LEU A 105 6.03 3.87 -5.91
CA LEU A 105 5.95 3.33 -4.54
C LEU A 105 5.03 4.19 -3.67
N ALA A 106 5.17 5.52 -3.75
CA ALA A 106 4.30 6.47 -3.06
C ALA A 106 2.84 6.37 -3.49
N LEU A 107 2.54 6.10 -4.77
CA LEU A 107 1.17 5.91 -5.27
C LEU A 107 0.54 4.57 -4.86
N VAL A 108 1.35 3.51 -4.72
CA VAL A 108 0.86 2.19 -4.26
C VAL A 108 0.57 2.20 -2.76
N LEU A 109 1.24 3.05 -2.00
CA LEU A 109 1.12 3.09 -0.54
C LEU A 109 -0.33 3.35 -0.05
N PRO A 110 -1.08 4.37 -0.53
CA PRO A 110 -2.48 4.57 -0.15
C PRO A 110 -3.39 3.38 -0.49
N VAL A 111 -3.10 2.67 -1.57
CA VAL A 111 -3.90 1.51 -2.01
C VAL A 111 -3.64 0.32 -1.08
N ALA A 112 -2.38 0.08 -0.72
CA ALA A 112 -2.00 -0.96 0.22
C ALA A 112 -2.57 -0.69 1.62
N THR A 113 -2.47 0.54 2.13
CA THR A 113 -2.99 0.91 3.45
C THR A 113 -4.52 0.80 3.51
N ALA A 114 -5.23 1.31 2.50
CA ALA A 114 -6.69 1.20 2.45
C ALA A 114 -7.17 -0.26 2.36
N THR A 115 -6.45 -1.12 1.63
CA THR A 115 -6.77 -2.54 1.51
C THR A 115 -6.60 -3.25 2.85
N VAL A 116 -5.47 -3.02 3.53
CA VAL A 116 -5.20 -3.57 4.85
C VAL A 116 -6.25 -3.09 5.85
N GLU A 117 -6.54 -1.79 5.93
CA GLU A 117 -7.58 -1.25 6.82
C GLU A 117 -8.97 -1.85 6.54
N ARG A 118 -9.34 -2.01 5.26
CA ARG A 118 -10.61 -2.65 4.87
C ARG A 118 -10.66 -4.11 5.32
N CYS A 119 -9.56 -4.85 5.16
CA CYS A 119 -9.45 -6.22 5.66
C CYS A 119 -9.58 -6.24 7.19
N PHE A 120 -8.81 -5.42 7.92
CA PHE A 120 -8.91 -5.33 9.39
C PHE A 120 -10.29 -4.89 9.87
N SER A 121 -10.99 -4.00 9.15
CA SER A 121 -12.35 -3.58 9.47
C SER A 121 -13.33 -4.74 9.31
N LYS A 122 -13.24 -5.49 8.20
CA LYS A 122 -14.02 -6.71 7.99
C LYS A 122 -13.71 -7.78 9.05
N LEU A 123 -12.45 -7.98 9.40
CA LEU A 123 -12.01 -8.92 10.44
C LEU A 123 -12.50 -8.48 11.83
N LYS A 124 -12.51 -7.17 12.11
CA LYS A 124 -13.06 -6.63 13.36
C LYS A 124 -14.57 -6.86 13.43
N LEU A 125 -15.30 -6.63 12.34
CA LEU A 125 -16.73 -6.89 12.25
C LEU A 125 -17.03 -8.40 12.43
N ALA A 126 -16.33 -9.26 11.69
CA ALA A 126 -16.46 -10.71 11.81
C ALA A 126 -16.10 -11.19 13.23
N LYS A 127 -15.04 -10.66 13.83
CA LYS A 127 -14.65 -10.97 15.21
C LYS A 127 -15.69 -10.49 16.21
N THR A 128 -16.27 -9.30 16.06
CA THR A 128 -17.33 -8.80 16.95
C THR A 128 -18.62 -9.62 16.82
N ASP A 129 -19.04 -9.96 15.60
CA ASP A 129 -20.24 -10.78 15.36
C ASP A 129 -20.05 -12.23 15.86
N LEU A 130 -18.89 -12.83 15.61
CA LEU A 130 -18.61 -14.22 16.00
C LEU A 130 -18.33 -14.37 17.50
N ARG A 131 -17.71 -13.38 18.16
CA ARG A 131 -17.43 -13.43 19.61
C ARG A 131 -18.70 -13.34 20.47
N ASN A 132 -19.78 -12.80 19.91
CA ASN A 132 -21.10 -12.86 20.55
C ASN A 132 -21.76 -14.25 20.44
N ARG A 133 -21.17 -15.22 19.70
CA ARG A 133 -21.75 -16.55 19.50
C ARG A 133 -20.79 -17.75 19.66
N MET A 134 -19.46 -17.61 19.64
CA MET A 134 -18.54 -18.74 19.40
C MET A 134 -17.18 -18.63 20.12
N GLY A 135 -16.55 -19.79 20.39
CA GLY A 135 -15.24 -19.92 21.05
C GLY A 135 -14.03 -19.64 20.14
N ASP A 136 -12.84 -19.45 20.74
CA ASP A 136 -11.63 -18.93 20.09
C ASP A 136 -11.14 -19.77 18.88
N ASP A 137 -11.28 -21.10 18.92
CA ASP A 137 -10.85 -21.99 17.83
C ASP A 137 -11.67 -21.77 16.55
N PHE A 138 -12.98 -21.58 16.68
CA PHE A 138 -13.85 -21.33 15.55
C PHE A 138 -13.59 -19.94 14.95
N LEU A 139 -13.37 -18.94 15.81
CA LEU A 139 -13.02 -17.60 15.38
C LEU A 139 -11.72 -17.61 14.56
N ASN A 140 -10.72 -18.40 14.97
CA ASN A 140 -9.46 -18.53 14.25
C ASN A 140 -9.68 -19.14 12.85
N GLY A 141 -10.49 -20.20 12.75
CA GLY A 141 -10.87 -20.79 11.46
C GLY A 141 -11.62 -19.81 10.54
N ALA A 142 -12.58 -19.06 11.08
CA ALA A 142 -13.35 -18.08 10.33
C ALA A 142 -12.50 -16.89 9.84
N LEU A 143 -11.52 -16.45 10.62
CA LEU A 143 -10.55 -15.42 10.23
C LEU A 143 -9.74 -15.87 9.02
N VAL A 144 -9.24 -17.11 9.03
CA VAL A 144 -8.51 -17.69 7.89
C VAL A 144 -9.38 -17.71 6.63
N CYS A 145 -10.64 -18.18 6.72
CA CYS A 145 -11.55 -18.18 5.57
C CYS A 145 -11.90 -16.75 5.06
N THR A 146 -11.88 -15.75 5.93
CA THR A 146 -12.18 -14.35 5.55
C THR A 146 -11.00 -13.67 4.87
N VAL A 147 -9.77 -13.95 5.32
CA VAL A 147 -8.54 -13.43 4.69
C VAL A 147 -8.30 -14.13 3.35
N GLU A 148 -8.42 -15.45 3.33
CA GLU A 148 -8.18 -16.28 2.14
C GLU A 148 -9.45 -16.51 1.32
N LYS A 149 -10.36 -15.53 1.31
CA LYS A 149 -11.69 -15.70 0.70
C LYS A 149 -11.60 -16.12 -0.78
N GLU A 150 -10.66 -15.58 -1.55
CA GLU A 150 -10.48 -15.95 -2.96
C GLU A 150 -10.01 -17.40 -3.17
N ILE A 151 -9.34 -17.98 -2.17
CA ILE A 151 -8.96 -19.39 -2.17
C ILE A 151 -10.14 -20.23 -1.68
N PHE A 152 -10.85 -19.76 -0.65
CA PHE A 152 -12.04 -20.40 -0.12
C PHE A 152 -13.16 -20.50 -1.14
N ASP A 153 -13.39 -19.44 -1.94
CA ASP A 153 -14.41 -19.40 -3.00
C ASP A 153 -14.13 -20.42 -4.14
N LYS A 154 -12.91 -21.00 -4.20
CA LYS A 154 -12.55 -22.07 -5.14
C LYS A 154 -12.78 -23.47 -4.57
N VAL A 155 -13.05 -23.59 -3.28
CA VAL A 155 -13.34 -24.87 -2.63
C VAL A 155 -14.81 -25.20 -2.88
N THR A 156 -15.08 -26.38 -3.43
CA THR A 156 -16.46 -26.83 -3.66
C THR A 156 -17.06 -27.40 -2.38
N ASP A 157 -18.37 -27.26 -2.21
CA ASP A 157 -19.09 -27.85 -1.08
C ASP A 157 -18.93 -29.38 -1.06
N GLU A 158 -18.77 -30.01 -2.22
CA GLU A 158 -18.51 -31.44 -2.39
C GLU A 158 -17.15 -31.85 -1.81
N ASP A 159 -16.09 -31.07 -2.05
CA ASP A 159 -14.77 -31.32 -1.45
C ASP A 159 -14.81 -31.17 0.08
N VAL A 160 -15.56 -30.17 0.58
CA VAL A 160 -15.77 -29.97 2.03
C VAL A 160 -16.52 -31.16 2.62
N MET A 161 -17.59 -31.62 1.96
CA MET A 161 -18.38 -32.78 2.39
C MET A 161 -17.54 -34.06 2.44
N ILE A 162 -16.78 -34.37 1.38
CA ILE A 162 -15.92 -35.55 1.33
C ILE A 162 -14.87 -35.49 2.45
N ARG A 163 -14.22 -34.33 2.63
CA ARG A 163 -13.23 -34.15 3.69
C ARG A 163 -13.83 -34.28 5.08
N PHE A 164 -15.03 -33.72 5.29
CA PHE A 164 -15.75 -33.77 6.55
C PHE A 164 -16.18 -35.20 6.89
N GLN A 165 -16.69 -35.96 5.91
CA GLN A 165 -17.04 -37.37 6.07
C GLN A 165 -15.82 -38.27 6.33
N ALA A 166 -14.65 -37.92 5.79
CA ALA A 166 -13.41 -38.64 6.02
C ALA A 166 -12.78 -38.43 7.42
N MET A 167 -13.26 -37.46 8.22
CA MET A 167 -12.81 -37.27 9.59
C MET A 167 -13.41 -38.35 10.51
N LYS A 168 -12.56 -39.25 11.00
CA LYS A 168 -12.87 -40.58 11.56
C LYS A 168 -13.75 -40.65 12.83
N GLU A 169 -14.31 -39.55 13.34
CA GLU A 169 -14.96 -39.53 14.67
C GLU A 169 -16.40 -38.97 14.73
N ARG A 170 -17.12 -38.74 13.62
CA ARG A 170 -18.47 -38.14 13.70
C ARG A 170 -19.59 -38.98 13.07
N ARG A 171 -20.65 -39.23 13.85
CA ARG A 171 -21.80 -40.11 13.54
C ARG A 171 -22.92 -39.45 12.69
N GLY A 172 -22.59 -38.62 11.69
CA GLY A 172 -23.61 -37.97 10.86
C GLY A 172 -23.23 -37.92 9.39
N GLN A 173 -24.00 -38.60 8.54
CA GLN A 173 -23.95 -38.39 7.10
C GLN A 173 -24.77 -37.14 6.77
N ILE A 174 -24.15 -36.19 6.07
CA ILE A 174 -24.85 -35.04 5.49
C ILE A 174 -25.29 -35.51 4.10
N PHE A 175 -26.61 -35.62 3.91
CA PHE A 175 -27.25 -35.94 2.63
C PHE A 175 -27.55 -34.67 1.85
#